data_AF-A0A1G2Z415-F1
#
_entry.id   AF-A0A1G2Z415-F1
#
_cell.length_a   1.000
_cell.length_b   1.000
_cell.length_c   1.000
_cell.angle_alpha   90.00
_cell.angle_beta   90.00
_cell.angle_gamma   90.00
#
_symmetry.space_group_name_H-M   'P 1'
#
loop_
_entity.id
_entity.type
_entity.pdbx_description
1 polymer ?
#
loop_
_entity_poly.entity_id
_entity_poly.type
_entity_poly.pdbx_seq_one_letter_code
_entity_poly.pdbx_strand_id
1 'polypeptide(L)'
;MRDMNELFAALGRSKFRSRFRLTGKEAEYLRDKGLATILRHAQDFVTNRLADADPANDGRQTPMRNHPVFIAQHATGTCCRGCLAKWHHIPKGRPLTQEQIDYIVEVLRHWMAQQNIQ
;
A
#
# COMPACT_ATOMS: atom_id res chain seq x y z
N MET A 1 6.62 -6.81 -12.16
CA MET A 1 6.49 -5.83 -11.05
C MET A 1 7.65 -4.84 -11.16
N ARG A 2 7.48 -3.60 -10.72
CA ARG A 2 8.53 -2.57 -10.82
C ARG A 2 9.60 -2.77 -9.74
N ASP A 3 10.86 -2.50 -10.08
CA ASP A 3 11.98 -2.47 -9.12
C ASP A 3 11.71 -1.50 -7.96
N MET A 4 12.18 -1.87 -6.76
CA MET A 4 11.87 -1.14 -5.53
C MET A 4 12.51 0.26 -5.49
N ASN A 5 13.77 0.37 -5.92
CA ASN A 5 14.49 1.65 -5.91
C ASN A 5 13.89 2.59 -6.96
N GLU A 6 13.62 2.07 -8.16
CA GLU A 6 13.00 2.82 -9.23
C GLU A 6 11.58 3.31 -8.85
N LEU A 7 10.80 2.45 -8.19
CA LEU A 7 9.48 2.76 -7.67
C LEU A 7 9.53 3.91 -6.67
N PHE A 8 10.34 3.82 -5.61
CA PHE A 8 10.38 4.84 -4.57
C PHE A 8 10.97 6.16 -5.08
N ALA A 9 11.94 6.12 -6.01
CA ALA A 9 12.41 7.32 -6.69
C ALA A 9 11.29 8.02 -7.47
N ALA A 10 10.44 7.26 -8.18
CA ALA A 10 9.31 7.83 -8.92
C ALA A 10 8.17 8.32 -8.00
N LEU A 11 7.86 7.60 -6.92
CA LEU A 11 6.89 8.03 -5.92
C LEU A 11 7.31 9.34 -5.25
N GLY A 12 8.60 9.49 -4.93
CA GLY A 12 9.16 10.72 -4.35
C GLY A 12 8.96 11.96 -5.23
N ARG A 13 8.98 11.81 -6.56
CA ARG A 13 8.73 12.90 -7.52
C ARG A 13 7.26 13.28 -7.66
N SER A 14 6.33 12.42 -7.23
CA SER A 14 4.90 12.69 -7.34
C SER A 14 4.39 13.51 -6.17
N LYS A 15 4.01 14.77 -6.40
CA LYS A 15 3.43 15.66 -5.36
C LYS A 15 2.28 15.02 -4.58
N PHE A 16 1.45 14.20 -5.24
CA PHE A 16 0.33 13.53 -4.57
C PHE A 16 0.80 12.39 -3.66
N ARG A 17 1.77 11.57 -4.09
CA ARG A 17 2.24 10.40 -3.33
C ARG A 17 3.21 10.80 -2.23
N SER A 18 4.12 11.72 -2.53
CA SER A 18 5.18 12.14 -1.60
C SER A 18 4.69 13.01 -0.44
N ARG A 19 3.43 13.45 -0.43
CA ARG A 19 2.85 14.21 0.69
C ARG A 19 2.34 13.34 1.85
N PHE A 20 2.12 12.05 1.62
CA PHE A 20 1.59 11.16 2.66
C PHE A 20 2.66 10.92 3.72
N ARG A 21 2.25 10.98 4.99
CA ARG A 21 3.09 10.72 6.17
C ARG A 21 2.28 9.92 7.17
N LEU A 22 2.94 9.05 7.91
CA LEU A 22 2.33 8.39 9.05
C LEU A 22 2.49 9.27 10.30
N THR A 23 1.39 9.86 10.78
CA THR A 23 1.38 10.74 11.95
C THR A 23 0.16 10.48 12.83
N GLY A 24 0.15 11.06 14.03
CA GLY A 24 -1.00 10.99 14.93
C GLY A 24 -1.45 9.57 15.25
N LYS A 25 -2.77 9.34 15.18
CA LYS A 25 -3.39 8.08 15.60
C LYS A 25 -2.93 6.87 14.80
N GLU A 26 -2.69 7.01 13.49
CA GLU A 26 -2.19 5.91 12.66
C GLU A 26 -0.75 5.52 13.01
N ALA A 27 0.07 6.50 13.40
CA ALA A 27 1.44 6.26 13.86
C ALA A 27 1.47 5.63 15.26
N GLU A 28 0.63 6.10 16.18
CA GLU A 28 0.39 5.48 17.49
C GLU A 28 -0.08 4.03 17.34
N TYR A 29 -1.03 3.77 16.44
CA TYR A 29 -1.54 2.42 16.21
C TYR A 29 -0.46 1.48 15.66
N LEU A 30 0.41 1.95 14.76
CA LEU A 30 1.55 1.16 14.29
C LEU A 30 2.55 0.88 15.42
N ARG A 31 2.81 1.84 16.32
CA ARG A 31 3.66 1.61 17.50
C ARG A 31 3.06 0.58 18.46
N ASP A 32 1.78 0.73 18.80
CA ASP A 32 1.08 -0.14 19.74
C ASP A 32 1.01 -1.60 19.25
N LYS A 33 0.66 -1.81 17.97
CA LYS A 33 0.50 -3.15 17.41
C LYS A 33 1.80 -3.77 16.91
N GLY A 34 2.78 -2.94 16.59
CA GLY A 34 4.04 -3.34 15.97
C GLY A 34 3.91 -3.66 14.47
N LEU A 35 5.03 -3.52 13.76
CA LEU A 35 5.09 -3.67 12.31
C LEU A 35 4.59 -5.04 11.83
N ALA A 36 4.99 -6.13 12.49
CA ALA A 36 4.58 -7.48 12.10
C ALA A 36 3.06 -7.66 12.08
N THR A 37 2.35 -7.11 13.08
CA THR A 37 0.88 -7.16 13.13
C THR A 37 0.25 -6.32 12.02
N ILE A 38 0.78 -5.13 11.77
CA ILE A 38 0.29 -4.26 10.70
C ILE A 38 0.50 -4.88 9.31
N LEU A 39 1.58 -5.64 9.10
CA LEU A 39 1.79 -6.37 7.85
C LEU A 39 0.82 -7.53 7.67
N ARG A 40 0.38 -8.21 8.74
CA ARG A 40 -0.73 -9.18 8.64
C ARG A 40 -2.03 -8.50 8.18
N HIS A 41 -2.37 -7.35 8.78
CA HIS A 41 -3.53 -6.58 8.32
C HIS A 41 -3.37 -6.14 6.85
N ALA A 42 -2.15 -5.82 6.41
CA ALA A 42 -1.89 -5.48 5.01
C ALA A 42 -2.20 -6.65 4.07
N GLN A 43 -1.75 -7.85 4.41
CA GLN A 43 -2.08 -9.07 3.68
C GLN A 43 -3.59 -9.27 3.57
N ASP A 44 -4.32 -9.13 4.69
CA ASP A 44 -5.77 -9.29 4.73
C ASP A 44 -6.48 -8.25 3.87
N PHE A 45 -6.07 -6.98 3.94
CA PHE A 45 -6.68 -5.92 3.12
C PHE A 45 -6.40 -6.08 1.64
N VAL A 46 -5.18 -6.47 1.25
CA VAL A 46 -4.85 -6.70 -0.17
C VAL A 46 -5.64 -7.89 -0.69
N THR A 47 -5.65 -9.00 0.05
CA THR A 47 -6.38 -10.22 -0.33
C THR A 47 -7.88 -9.93 -0.49
N ASN A 48 -8.51 -9.32 0.51
CA ASN A 48 -9.96 -9.17 0.53
C ASN A 48 -10.49 -8.01 -0.33
N ARG A 49 -9.65 -7.05 -0.75
CA ARG A 49 -10.11 -5.83 -1.44
C ARG A 49 -9.47 -5.58 -2.80
N LEU A 50 -8.40 -6.28 -3.14
CA LEU A 50 -7.62 -6.02 -4.36
C LEU A 50 -7.30 -7.28 -5.15
N ALA A 51 -7.41 -8.48 -4.56
CA ALA A 51 -6.97 -9.71 -5.20
C ALA A 51 -7.88 -10.18 -6.33
N ASP A 52 -9.17 -9.85 -6.30
CA ASP A 52 -10.08 -10.22 -7.38
C ASP A 52 -9.73 -9.53 -8.70
N ALA A 53 -10.10 -10.16 -9.82
CA ALA A 53 -9.92 -9.58 -11.15
C ALA A 53 -10.66 -8.24 -11.29
N ASP A 54 -11.84 -8.16 -10.68
CA ASP A 54 -12.72 -7.00 -10.61
C ASP A 54 -13.21 -6.80 -9.17
N PRO A 55 -12.39 -6.17 -8.31
CA PRO A 55 -12.74 -6.00 -6.90
C PRO A 55 -13.85 -4.96 -6.74
N ALA A 56 -14.74 -5.21 -5.77
CA ALA A 56 -15.83 -4.29 -5.45
C ALA A 56 -15.32 -2.87 -5.15
N ASN A 57 -15.94 -1.87 -5.77
CA ASN A 57 -15.59 -0.45 -5.62
C ASN A 57 -14.14 -0.11 -6.05
N ASP A 58 -13.59 -0.70 -7.12
CA ASP A 58 -12.24 -0.35 -7.60
C ASP A 58 -12.06 1.16 -7.80
N GLY A 59 -11.01 1.72 -7.21
CA GLY A 59 -10.74 3.15 -7.10
C GLY A 59 -11.23 3.80 -5.80
N ARG A 60 -12.08 3.12 -5.00
CA ARG A 60 -12.65 3.61 -3.74
C ARG A 60 -12.62 2.58 -2.59
N GLN A 61 -12.12 1.36 -2.83
CA GLN A 61 -12.08 0.25 -1.86
C GLN A 61 -11.17 0.50 -0.65
N THR A 62 -10.22 1.43 -0.79
CA THR A 62 -9.22 1.73 0.24
C THR A 62 -9.50 3.11 0.85
N PRO A 63 -9.94 3.19 2.12
CA PRO A 63 -10.12 4.45 2.83
C PRO A 63 -8.84 5.30 2.83
N MET A 64 -8.96 6.60 3.03
CA MET A 64 -7.79 7.51 3.02
C MET A 64 -7.12 7.67 4.39
N ARG A 65 -7.74 7.19 5.48
CA ARG A 65 -7.36 7.45 6.88
C ARG A 65 -7.80 6.29 7.80
N ASN A 66 -7.46 6.38 9.08
CA ASN A 66 -7.87 5.51 10.20
C ASN A 66 -7.09 4.19 10.35
N HIS A 67 -6.17 3.86 9.43
CA HIS A 67 -5.30 2.70 9.58
C HIS A 67 -3.95 2.96 8.88
N PRO A 68 -2.80 2.56 9.47
CA PRO A 68 -1.49 2.77 8.87
C PRO A 68 -1.35 2.17 7.47
N VAL A 69 -1.92 0.98 7.23
CA VAL A 69 -1.94 0.35 5.90
C VAL A 69 -2.62 1.23 4.86
N PHE A 70 -3.74 1.88 5.20
CA PHE A 70 -4.46 2.71 4.24
C PHE A 70 -3.62 3.92 3.81
N ILE A 71 -2.95 4.57 4.76
CA ILE A 71 -2.01 5.66 4.46
C ILE A 71 -0.89 5.15 3.53
N ALA A 72 -0.29 4.01 3.88
CA ALA A 72 0.79 3.42 3.11
C ALA A 72 0.35 3.01 1.69
N GLN A 73 -0.87 2.50 1.52
CA GLN A 73 -1.40 2.13 0.21
C GLN A 73 -1.57 3.34 -0.70
N HIS A 74 -2.05 4.46 -0.16
CA HIS A 74 -2.16 5.71 -0.91
C HIS A 74 -0.79 6.34 -1.18
N ALA A 75 0.15 6.25 -0.24
CA ALA A 75 1.51 6.73 -0.42
C ALA A 75 2.25 5.96 -1.52
N THR A 76 2.04 4.65 -1.61
CA THR A 76 2.82 3.77 -2.49
C THR A 76 2.13 3.44 -3.82
N GLY A 77 0.87 3.79 -3.99
CA GLY A 77 0.14 3.49 -5.24
C GLY A 77 -0.40 2.06 -5.29
N THR A 78 -0.70 1.47 -4.13
CA THR A 78 -1.26 0.12 -4.00
C THR A 78 -2.71 0.13 -3.51
N CYS A 79 -3.39 1.29 -3.56
CA CYS A 79 -4.76 1.47 -3.05
C CYS A 79 -5.89 0.99 -3.97
N CYS A 80 -5.63 0.78 -5.27
CA CYS A 80 -6.60 0.25 -6.22
C CYS A 80 -5.91 -0.41 -7.43
N ARG A 81 -6.66 -1.17 -8.25
CA ARG A 81 -6.10 -1.85 -9.45
C ARG A 81 -5.53 -0.84 -10.44
N GLY A 82 -6.10 0.36 -10.53
CA GLY A 82 -5.60 1.45 -11.38
C GLY A 82 -4.23 1.96 -10.94
N CYS A 83 -4.01 2.06 -9.63
CA CYS A 83 -2.72 2.46 -9.12
C CYS A 83 -1.69 1.33 -9.26
N LEU A 84 -2.09 0.07 -9.02
CA LEU A 84 -1.24 -1.11 -9.25
C LEU A 84 -0.74 -1.20 -10.70
N ALA A 85 -1.62 -0.99 -11.68
CA ALA A 85 -1.22 -0.95 -13.09
C ALA A 85 -0.24 0.19 -13.38
N LYS A 86 -0.54 1.40 -12.90
CA LYS A 86 0.25 2.60 -13.19
C LYS A 86 1.63 2.60 -12.53
N TRP A 87 1.73 2.16 -11.28
CA TRP A 87 2.94 2.33 -10.47
C TRP A 87 3.78 1.07 -10.36
N HIS A 88 3.15 -0.11 -10.43
CA HIS A 88 3.79 -1.40 -10.14
C HIS A 88 3.83 -2.34 -11.34
N HIS A 89 3.25 -1.93 -12.48
CA HIS A 89 3.12 -2.75 -13.69
C HIS A 89 2.36 -4.06 -13.45
N ILE A 90 1.36 -4.04 -12.56
CA ILE A 90 0.45 -5.17 -12.31
C ILE A 90 -0.88 -4.89 -13.03
N PRO A 91 -1.21 -5.62 -14.11
CA PRO A 91 -2.36 -5.29 -14.96
C PRO A 91 -3.70 -5.51 -14.25
N LYS A 92 -4.72 -4.76 -14.68
CA LYS A 92 -6.11 -4.96 -14.28
C LYS A 92 -6.72 -6.22 -14.93
N GLY A 93 -7.90 -6.62 -14.45
CA GLY A 93 -8.73 -7.65 -15.10
C GLY A 93 -8.25 -9.08 -14.92
N ARG A 94 -7.26 -9.29 -14.03
CA ARG A 94 -6.79 -10.60 -13.61
C ARG A 94 -6.66 -10.63 -12.09
N PRO A 95 -6.94 -11.77 -11.44
CA PRO A 95 -6.68 -11.89 -10.02
C PRO A 95 -5.20 -11.66 -9.71
N LEU A 96 -4.92 -11.13 -8.51
CA LEU A 96 -3.56 -11.06 -8.01
C LEU A 96 -3.03 -12.48 -7.77
N THR A 97 -1.80 -12.73 -8.17
CA THR A 97 -1.06 -13.91 -7.72
C THR A 97 -0.56 -13.71 -6.30
N GLN A 98 -0.25 -14.81 -5.59
CA GLN A 98 0.36 -14.72 -4.26
C GLN A 98 1.65 -13.88 -4.27
N GLU A 99 2.50 -14.09 -5.28
CA GLU A 99 3.74 -13.32 -5.48
C GLU A 99 3.48 -11.81 -5.60
N GLN A 100 2.40 -11.41 -6.28
CA GLN A 100 2.03 -10.00 -6.40
C GLN A 100 1.49 -9.43 -5.08
N ILE A 101 0.77 -10.22 -4.29
CA ILE A 101 0.31 -9.82 -2.95
C ILE A 101 1.53 -9.62 -2.04
N ASP A 102 2.45 -10.59 -2.02
CA ASP A 102 3.66 -10.54 -1.20
C ASP A 102 4.52 -9.31 -1.57
N TYR A 103 4.67 -9.04 -2.86
CA TYR A 103 5.32 -7.81 -3.35
C TYR A 103 4.63 -6.54 -2.85
N ILE A 104 3.29 -6.47 -2.88
CA ILE A 104 2.55 -5.31 -2.37
C ILE A 104 2.81 -5.13 -0.87
N VAL A 105 2.76 -6.21 -0.08
CA VAL A 105 3.04 -6.15 1.36
C VAL A 105 4.48 -5.71 1.63
N GLU A 106 5.43 -6.16 0.82
CA GLU A 106 6.83 -5.75 0.91
C GLU A 106 7.03 -4.25 0.59
N VAL A 107 6.36 -3.72 -0.44
CA VAL A 107 6.33 -2.28 -0.74
C VAL A 107 5.80 -1.48 0.46
N LEU A 108 4.71 -1.95 1.07
CA LEU A 108 4.12 -1.31 2.24
C LEU A 108 5.07 -1.34 3.45
N ARG A 109 5.72 -2.48 3.69
CA ARG A 109 6.75 -2.64 4.73
C ARG A 109 7.87 -1.63 4.54
N HIS A 110 8.42 -1.54 3.34
CA HIS A 110 9.53 -0.63 3.04
C HIS A 110 9.16 0.82 3.31
N TRP A 111 7.97 1.26 2.86
CA TRP A 111 7.51 2.63 3.11
C TRP A 111 7.29 2.91 4.60
N MET A 112 6.67 1.98 5.33
CA MET A 112 6.41 2.12 6.77
C MET A 112 7.70 2.20 7.59
N ALA A 113 8.70 1.39 7.25
CA ALA A 113 10.00 1.39 7.93
C ALA A 113 10.77 2.71 7.77
N GLN A 114 10.48 3.48 6.71
CA GLN A 114 11.06 4.81 6.47
C GLN A 114 10.29 5.95 7.16
N GLN A 115 9.12 5.67 7.76
CA GLN A 115 8.37 6.70 8.46
C GLN A 115 9.07 7.02 9.79
N ASN A 116 9.37 8.28 10.03
CA ASN A 116 9.88 8.74 11.32
C ASN A 116 8.72 8.75 12.32
N ILE A 117 8.54 7.64 13.03
CA ILE A 117 7.49 7.46 14.03
C ILE A 117 8.12 7.72 15.40
N GLN A 118 8.27 9.00 15.73
CA GLN A 118 8.76 9.44 17.04
C GLN A 118 7.69 9.28 18.11
#